data_AF-A0A1H5MZE0-F1
#
_entry.id   AF-A0A1H5MZE0-F1
#
_cell.length_a   1.000
_cell.length_b   1.000
_cell.length_c   1.000
_cell.angle_alpha   90.00
_cell.angle_beta   90.00
_cell.angle_gamma   90.00
#
_symmetry.space_group_name_H-M   'P 1'
#
loop_
_entity.id
_entity.type
_entity.pdbx_description
1 polymer ?
#
loop_
_entity_poly.entity_id
_entity_poly.type
_entity_poly.pdbx_seq_one_letter_code
_entity_poly.pdbx_strand_id
1 'polypeptide(L)'
;MDSLASPAGDRSPGDAHTYRMPLARLSLTPEASHGPLDGAWWPRCDALELELPALVGSLDPGRGTVTRVTVGAVAWPDAPLTVSAPDHVIEVVLSDATAEEHAISLDCGTVGRWELLVVPPDEPAGTAERLLAAAADPWNPLSAQRTLARVEAGLGRESTEVRRGP
;
A
#
# COMPACT_ATOMS: atom_id res chain seq x y z
N MET A 1 40.76 29.52 -35.68
CA MET A 1 40.87 29.47 -34.21
C MET A 1 40.42 30.82 -33.69
N ASP A 2 39.15 30.96 -33.35
CA ASP A 2 38.72 31.69 -32.16
C ASP A 2 37.29 31.28 -31.85
N SER A 3 37.18 30.47 -30.80
CA SER A 3 35.94 30.14 -30.11
C SER A 3 35.58 31.30 -29.20
N LEU A 4 34.30 31.68 -29.11
CA LEU A 4 33.57 32.03 -27.87
C LEU A 4 32.30 32.83 -28.19
N ALA A 5 31.14 32.18 -28.03
CA ALA A 5 29.96 32.76 -27.39
C ALA A 5 28.90 31.66 -27.24
N SER A 6 28.92 31.01 -26.07
CA SER A 6 27.88 30.08 -25.62
C SER A 6 26.52 30.78 -25.57
N PRO A 7 25.45 30.22 -26.15
CA PRO A 7 24.11 30.59 -25.77
C PRO A 7 23.61 29.69 -24.64
N ALA A 8 22.94 30.32 -23.68
CA ALA A 8 22.00 29.71 -22.74
C ALA A 8 22.56 28.61 -21.83
N GLY A 9 23.15 29.05 -20.71
CA GLY A 9 22.94 28.30 -19.48
C GLY A 9 21.45 28.35 -19.17
N ASP A 10 20.73 27.30 -19.57
CA ASP A 10 19.47 26.92 -18.96
C ASP A 10 19.77 26.68 -17.48
N ARG A 11 19.65 27.76 -16.70
CA ARG A 11 19.61 27.67 -15.27
C ARG A 11 18.20 27.20 -14.95
N SER A 12 17.96 25.90 -15.19
CA SER A 12 16.83 25.19 -14.62
C SER A 12 16.75 25.61 -13.15
N PRO A 13 15.68 26.32 -12.73
CA PRO A 13 15.46 26.59 -11.32
C PRO A 13 15.39 25.21 -10.64
N GLY A 14 15.99 25.11 -9.45
CA GLY A 14 16.20 23.86 -8.72
C GLY A 14 15.07 22.86 -8.88
N ASP A 15 15.34 21.56 -8.85
CA ASP A 15 15.65 20.89 -7.59
C ASP A 15 15.07 21.63 -6.36
N ALA A 16 13.83 22.09 -6.49
CA ALA A 16 12.85 21.79 -5.49
C ALA A 16 12.99 20.27 -5.32
N HIS A 17 13.78 19.89 -4.32
CA HIS A 17 13.38 18.85 -3.40
C HIS A 17 11.95 19.18 -2.96
N THR A 18 10.99 19.00 -3.88
CA THR A 18 9.75 18.32 -3.56
C THR A 18 10.26 17.17 -2.73
N TYR A 19 10.07 17.26 -1.42
CA TYR A 19 10.14 16.14 -0.53
C TYR A 19 9.17 15.14 -1.17
N ARG A 20 9.71 14.35 -2.10
CA ARG A 20 8.94 13.46 -2.96
C ARG A 20 8.63 12.36 -1.98
N MET A 21 7.53 12.58 -1.25
CA MET A 21 7.06 11.67 -0.23
C MET A 21 7.15 10.30 -0.89
N PRO A 22 7.88 9.37 -0.27
CA PRO A 22 8.12 8.08 -0.88
C PRO A 22 6.78 7.51 -1.34
N LEU A 23 6.64 7.28 -2.65
CA LEU A 23 5.39 6.76 -3.20
C LEU A 23 5.00 5.50 -2.42
N ALA A 24 3.75 5.45 -1.96
CA ALA A 24 3.22 4.28 -1.32
C ALA A 24 3.32 3.11 -2.30
N ARG A 25 3.80 1.95 -1.83
CA ARG A 25 3.83 0.74 -2.66
C ARG A 25 2.42 0.16 -2.67
N LEU A 26 1.62 0.67 -3.59
CA LEU A 26 0.19 0.42 -3.67
C LEU A 26 -0.14 -0.21 -5.02
N SER A 27 -0.94 -1.27 -5.00
CA SER A 27 -1.49 -1.90 -6.20
C SER A 27 -3.00 -1.96 -6.04
N LEU A 28 -3.70 -1.18 -6.85
CA LEU A 28 -5.16 -1.05 -6.79
C LEU A 28 -5.78 -1.77 -7.97
N THR A 29 -6.99 -2.30 -7.77
CA THR A 29 -7.78 -2.75 -8.90
C THR A 29 -8.14 -1.53 -9.78
N PRO A 30 -8.02 -1.64 -11.11
CA PRO A 30 -8.32 -0.55 -12.03
C PRO A 30 -9.83 -0.32 -12.23
N GLU A 31 -10.65 -1.35 -12.01
CA GLU A 31 -12.11 -1.29 -12.01
C GLU A 31 -12.67 -1.42 -10.58
N ALA A 32 -13.94 -1.07 -10.38
CA ALA A 32 -14.65 -1.35 -9.14
C ALA A 32 -14.49 -2.84 -8.81
N SER A 33 -13.82 -3.15 -7.71
CA SER A 33 -13.49 -4.55 -7.42
C SER A 33 -14.77 -5.37 -7.29
N HIS A 34 -14.78 -6.54 -7.93
CA HIS A 34 -15.88 -7.49 -7.79
C HIS A 34 -15.62 -8.48 -6.63
N GLY A 35 -14.42 -8.44 -6.05
CA GLY A 35 -13.99 -9.23 -4.91
C GLY A 35 -14.13 -8.48 -3.59
N PRO A 36 -13.77 -9.13 -2.46
CA PRO A 36 -13.73 -8.47 -1.16
C PRO A 36 -12.58 -7.46 -1.02
N LEU A 37 -11.59 -7.46 -1.92
CA LEU A 37 -10.41 -6.58 -1.86
C LEU A 37 -10.39 -5.62 -3.05
N ASP A 38 -10.20 -4.33 -2.79
CA ASP A 38 -10.01 -3.27 -3.80
C ASP A 38 -8.53 -3.05 -4.17
N GLY A 39 -7.64 -3.83 -3.57
CA GLY A 39 -6.21 -3.83 -3.87
C GLY A 39 -5.35 -4.32 -2.71
N ALA A 40 -4.07 -4.03 -2.80
CA ALA A 40 -3.09 -4.26 -1.76
C ALA A 40 -2.14 -3.09 -1.59
N TRP A 41 -1.69 -2.94 -0.36
CA TRP A 41 -0.77 -1.94 0.07
C TRP A 41 0.38 -2.60 0.83
N TRP A 42 1.60 -2.25 0.46
CA TRP A 42 2.82 -2.67 1.13
C TRP A 42 3.44 -1.47 1.86
N PRO A 43 3.13 -1.28 3.16
CA PRO A 43 3.79 -0.26 3.97
C PRO A 43 5.30 -0.46 3.99
N ARG A 44 6.05 0.64 4.15
CA ARG A 44 7.51 0.56 4.33
C ARG A 44 7.91 0.40 5.78
N CYS A 45 7.04 0.81 6.69
CA CYS A 45 7.24 0.70 8.13
C CYS A 45 5.91 0.39 8.84
N ASP A 46 6.03 -0.09 10.07
CA ASP A 46 4.96 -0.36 11.03
C ASP A 46 4.39 0.91 11.69
N ALA A 47 4.85 2.10 11.29
CA ALA A 47 4.34 3.38 11.78
C ALA A 47 3.18 3.89 10.91
N LEU A 48 1.95 3.57 11.31
CA LEU A 48 0.73 3.90 10.54
C LEU A 48 0.58 5.40 10.26
N GLU A 49 0.99 6.26 11.20
CA GLU A 49 0.91 7.72 11.10
C GLU A 49 1.80 8.34 10.01
N LEU A 50 2.90 7.69 9.67
CA LEU A 50 3.80 8.12 8.59
C LEU A 50 3.32 7.60 7.23
N GLU A 51 2.66 6.47 7.26
CA GLU A 51 2.28 5.66 6.12
C GLU A 51 0.90 6.05 5.58
N LEU A 52 -0.08 6.37 6.44
CA LEU A 52 -1.42 6.82 6.04
C LEU A 52 -1.42 8.09 5.19
N PRO A 53 -0.68 9.16 5.52
CA PRO A 53 -0.62 10.34 4.68
C PRO A 53 -0.06 10.04 3.28
N ALA A 54 0.93 9.14 3.19
CA ALA A 54 1.50 8.70 1.92
C ALA A 54 0.52 7.82 1.13
N LEU A 55 -0.23 6.95 1.82
CA LEU A 55 -1.28 6.12 1.22
C LEU A 55 -2.39 6.99 0.64
N VAL A 56 -2.97 7.90 1.45
CA VAL A 56 -4.04 8.81 1.00
C VAL A 56 -3.55 9.75 -0.10
N GLY A 57 -2.30 10.24 -0.01
CA GLY A 57 -1.71 11.03 -1.09
C GLY A 57 -1.44 10.25 -2.38
N SER A 58 -1.37 8.92 -2.32
CA SER A 58 -1.22 8.04 -3.48
C SER A 58 -2.55 7.50 -4.02
N LEU A 59 -3.64 7.64 -3.26
CA LEU A 59 -4.98 7.34 -3.74
C LEU A 59 -5.40 8.38 -4.78
N ASP A 60 -6.04 7.91 -5.85
CA ASP A 60 -6.55 8.79 -6.90
C ASP A 60 -7.59 9.76 -6.31
N PRO A 61 -7.54 11.06 -6.61
CA PRO A 61 -8.49 12.04 -6.09
C PRO A 61 -9.96 11.72 -6.42
N GLY A 62 -10.22 10.89 -7.44
CA GLY A 62 -11.56 10.38 -7.76
C GLY A 62 -12.10 9.33 -6.79
N ARG A 63 -11.27 8.77 -5.90
CA ARG A 63 -11.66 7.72 -4.94
C ARG A 63 -12.22 8.24 -3.61
N GLY A 64 -12.24 9.57 -3.44
CA GLY A 64 -12.82 10.23 -2.28
C GLY A 64 -11.84 10.47 -1.14
N THR A 65 -12.33 11.15 -0.12
CA THR A 65 -11.55 11.54 1.07
C THR A 65 -11.68 10.47 2.14
N VAL A 66 -10.56 9.87 2.55
CA VAL A 66 -10.53 8.85 3.61
C VAL A 66 -10.76 9.50 4.96
N THR A 67 -11.94 9.33 5.56
CA THR A 67 -12.24 9.95 6.86
C THR A 67 -11.97 9.02 8.03
N ARG A 68 -12.06 7.71 7.80
CA ARG A 68 -11.83 6.68 8.81
C ARG A 68 -11.11 5.49 8.22
N VAL A 69 -10.28 4.86 9.03
CA VAL A 69 -9.49 3.68 8.69
C VAL A 69 -9.66 2.66 9.80
N THR A 70 -9.92 1.41 9.44
CA THR A 70 -9.88 0.28 10.37
C THR A 70 -8.68 -0.59 10.05
N VAL A 71 -7.88 -0.92 11.07
CA VAL A 71 -6.72 -1.81 10.96
C VAL A 71 -6.70 -2.82 12.10
N GLY A 72 -6.05 -3.96 11.89
CA GLY A 72 -5.82 -4.94 12.94
C GLY A 72 -4.88 -4.42 14.02
N ALA A 73 -5.30 -4.49 15.29
CA ALA A 73 -4.51 -4.06 16.44
C ALA A 73 -3.20 -4.86 16.58
N VAL A 74 -3.20 -6.13 16.15
CA VAL A 74 -2.02 -6.99 16.17
C VAL A 74 -0.97 -6.55 15.16
N ALA A 75 -1.40 -6.11 13.97
CA ALA A 75 -0.50 -5.64 12.93
C ALA A 75 -0.01 -4.20 13.17
N TRP A 76 -0.78 -3.40 13.91
CA TRP A 76 -0.49 -2.00 14.20
C TRP A 76 -0.64 -1.69 15.70
N PRO A 77 0.23 -2.22 16.56
CA PRO A 77 0.10 -2.06 18.01
C PRO A 77 0.33 -0.62 18.47
N ASP A 78 1.19 0.13 17.78
CA ASP A 78 1.54 1.51 18.08
C ASP A 78 0.75 2.54 17.24
N ALA A 79 -0.30 2.11 16.54
CA ALA A 79 -1.07 3.04 15.72
C ALA A 79 -1.85 4.05 16.58
N PRO A 80 -1.73 5.36 16.29
CA PRO A 80 -2.51 6.37 16.99
C PRO A 80 -3.98 6.27 16.57
N LEU A 81 -4.89 6.68 17.45
CA LEU A 81 -6.35 6.69 17.19
C LEU A 81 -6.77 7.74 16.15
N THR A 82 -5.90 8.72 15.87
CA THR A 82 -6.14 9.74 14.84
C THR A 82 -4.82 10.10 14.16
N VAL A 83 -4.88 10.27 12.83
CA VAL A 83 -3.73 10.66 12.01
C VAL A 83 -4.07 11.92 11.24
N SER A 84 -3.18 12.91 11.25
CA SER A 84 -3.35 14.11 10.43
C SER A 84 -2.89 13.86 9.00
N ALA A 85 -3.82 13.95 8.06
CA ALA A 85 -3.53 13.99 6.63
C ALA A 85 -3.44 15.46 6.16
N PRO A 86 -2.95 15.73 4.93
CA PRO A 86 -2.73 17.09 4.45
C PRO A 86 -3.98 17.98 4.48
N ASP A 87 -5.14 17.38 4.25
CA ASP A 87 -6.42 18.09 4.09
C ASP A 87 -7.41 17.87 5.25
N HIS A 88 -7.23 16.81 6.05
CA HIS A 88 -8.21 16.37 7.06
C HIS A 88 -7.56 15.46 8.11
N VAL A 89 -8.31 15.12 9.15
CA VAL A 89 -7.92 14.10 10.14
C VAL A 89 -8.57 12.78 9.79
N ILE A 90 -7.78 11.72 9.80
CA ILE A 90 -8.20 10.34 9.60
C ILE A 90 -8.39 9.72 10.97
N GLU A 91 -9.59 9.19 11.24
CA GLU A 91 -9.84 8.39 12.45
C GLU A 91 -9.32 6.98 12.24
N VAL A 92 -8.53 6.46 13.19
CA VAL A 92 -8.00 5.09 13.15
C VAL A 92 -8.74 4.26 14.18
N VAL A 93 -9.33 3.17 13.70
CA VAL A 93 -10.04 2.18 14.51
C VAL A 93 -9.20 0.92 14.55
N LEU A 94 -8.74 0.56 15.75
CA LEU A 94 -8.07 -0.70 15.98
C LEU A 94 -9.10 -1.81 16.14
N SER A 95 -8.93 -2.88 15.39
CA SER A 95 -9.78 -4.06 15.42
C SER A 95 -8.98 -5.26 15.90
N ASP A 96 -9.49 -5.98 16.90
CA ASP A 96 -8.91 -7.26 17.34
C ASP A 96 -9.34 -8.44 16.45
N ALA A 97 -10.07 -8.16 15.36
CA ALA A 97 -10.47 -9.19 14.41
C ALA A 97 -9.25 -9.65 13.61
N THR A 98 -8.99 -10.97 13.62
CA THR A 98 -7.92 -11.57 12.80
C THR A 98 -8.06 -11.25 11.32
N ALA A 99 -9.29 -11.06 10.83
CA ALA A 99 -9.57 -10.65 9.46
C ALA A 99 -8.89 -9.32 9.07
N GLU A 100 -8.76 -8.39 10.02
CA GLU A 100 -8.17 -7.06 9.84
C GLU A 100 -6.65 -7.05 10.10
N GLU A 101 -6.05 -8.17 10.50
CA GLU A 101 -4.59 -8.24 10.75
C GLU A 101 -3.78 -7.98 9.48
N HIS A 102 -4.29 -8.44 8.34
CA HIS A 102 -3.68 -8.20 7.03
C HIS A 102 -4.59 -7.42 6.10
N ALA A 103 -5.61 -6.75 6.64
CA ALA A 103 -6.53 -5.92 5.87
C ALA A 103 -6.64 -4.53 6.49
N ILE A 104 -6.77 -3.53 5.64
CA ILE A 104 -7.07 -2.15 6.03
C ILE A 104 -8.33 -1.72 5.32
N SER A 105 -9.36 -1.39 6.11
CA SER A 105 -10.60 -0.83 5.60
C SER A 105 -10.49 0.69 5.59
N LEU A 106 -10.57 1.32 4.42
CA LEU A 106 -10.61 2.77 4.26
C LEU A 106 -12.06 3.21 4.02
N ASP A 107 -12.60 4.08 4.87
CA ASP A 107 -13.91 4.67 4.70
C ASP A 107 -13.78 6.03 4.01
N CYS A 108 -14.15 6.05 2.72
CA CYS A 108 -14.07 7.21 1.85
C CYS A 108 -15.39 8.01 1.81
N GLY A 109 -16.20 7.95 2.87
CA GLY A 109 -17.42 8.73 3.04
C GLY A 109 -18.40 8.61 1.87
N THR A 110 -18.33 9.55 0.92
CA THR A 110 -19.23 9.64 -0.24
C THR A 110 -18.97 8.58 -1.31
N VAL A 111 -17.78 7.99 -1.36
CA VAL A 111 -17.41 6.97 -2.36
C VAL A 111 -17.68 5.55 -1.85
N GLY A 112 -17.70 5.36 -0.53
CA GLY A 112 -17.92 4.06 0.11
C GLY A 112 -16.71 3.57 0.89
N ARG A 113 -16.73 2.29 1.24
CA ARG A 113 -15.62 1.61 1.93
C ARG A 113 -14.77 0.86 0.92
N TRP A 114 -13.46 0.94 1.11
CA TRP A 114 -12.45 0.21 0.36
C TRP A 114 -11.73 -0.76 1.30
N GLU A 115 -11.45 -1.96 0.84
CA GLU A 115 -10.70 -2.95 1.61
C GLU A 115 -9.39 -3.26 0.89
N LEU A 116 -8.25 -2.99 1.53
CA LEU A 116 -6.94 -3.26 0.95
C LEU A 116 -6.23 -4.33 1.77
N LEU A 117 -5.52 -5.24 1.12
CA LEU A 117 -4.61 -6.17 1.80
C LEU A 117 -3.35 -5.40 2.24
N VAL A 118 -2.99 -5.50 3.51
CA VAL A 118 -1.73 -4.98 4.07
C VAL A 118 -0.68 -6.08 4.03
N VAL A 119 0.39 -5.85 3.27
CA VAL A 119 1.55 -6.73 3.27
C VAL A 119 2.50 -6.32 4.41
N PRO A 120 2.84 -7.21 5.35
CA PRO A 120 3.80 -6.87 6.40
C PRO A 120 5.14 -6.38 5.80
N PRO A 121 5.80 -5.36 6.39
CA PRO A 121 7.07 -4.87 5.89
C PRO A 121 8.21 -5.90 6.02
N ASP A 122 8.08 -6.88 6.92
CA ASP A 122 9.02 -8.00 7.11
C ASP A 122 8.94 -9.05 5.98
N GLU A 123 7.85 -9.05 5.19
CA GLU A 123 7.70 -9.98 4.08
C GLU A 123 8.80 -9.79 3.02
N PRO A 124 9.44 -10.87 2.54
CA PRO A 124 10.43 -10.77 1.48
C PRO A 124 9.79 -10.18 0.23
N ALA A 125 10.55 -9.33 -0.48
CA ALA A 125 10.04 -8.57 -1.62
C ALA A 125 9.36 -9.43 -2.69
N GLY A 126 9.87 -10.65 -2.96
CA GLY A 126 9.25 -11.57 -3.92
C GLY A 126 7.90 -12.16 -3.46
N THR A 127 7.63 -12.19 -2.15
CA THR A 127 6.30 -12.51 -1.60
C THR A 127 5.39 -11.31 -1.69
N ALA A 128 5.89 -10.13 -1.27
CA ALA A 128 5.14 -8.88 -1.33
C ALA A 128 4.66 -8.55 -2.75
N GLU A 129 5.52 -8.70 -3.76
CA GLU A 129 5.14 -8.48 -5.16
C GLU A 129 4.05 -9.45 -5.63
N ARG A 130 4.10 -10.71 -5.20
CA ARG A 130 3.05 -11.70 -5.51
C ARG A 130 1.74 -11.38 -4.80
N LEU A 131 1.78 -10.92 -3.56
CA LEU A 131 0.60 -10.49 -2.82
C LEU A 131 -0.04 -9.27 -3.47
N LEU A 132 0.78 -8.28 -3.84
CA LEU A 132 0.33 -7.09 -4.57
C LEU A 132 -0.35 -7.48 -5.88
N ALA A 133 0.26 -8.38 -6.67
CA ALA A 133 -0.33 -8.85 -7.92
C ALA A 133 -1.63 -9.65 -7.70
N ALA A 134 -1.68 -10.51 -6.68
CA ALA A 134 -2.86 -11.34 -6.40
C ALA A 134 -4.04 -10.50 -5.87
N ALA A 135 -3.78 -9.47 -5.10
CA ALA A 135 -4.81 -8.57 -4.57
C ALA A 135 -5.24 -7.51 -5.59
N ALA A 136 -4.41 -7.18 -6.59
CA ALA A 136 -4.77 -6.31 -7.70
C ALA A 136 -5.62 -7.02 -8.78
N ASP A 137 -5.87 -8.33 -8.65
CA ASP A 137 -6.77 -9.07 -9.53
C ASP A 137 -8.24 -8.74 -9.16
N PRO A 138 -9.01 -8.07 -10.04
CA PRO A 138 -10.38 -7.64 -9.74
C PRO A 138 -11.37 -8.81 -9.61
N TRP A 139 -10.98 -10.03 -10.00
CA TRP A 139 -11.77 -11.24 -9.83
C TRP A 139 -11.31 -12.10 -8.66
N ASN A 140 -10.37 -11.62 -7.83
CA ASN A 140 -9.92 -12.38 -6.67
C ASN A 140 -11.07 -12.53 -5.64
N PRO A 141 -11.60 -13.75 -5.40
CA PRO A 141 -12.68 -13.95 -4.44
C PRO A 141 -12.15 -14.14 -3.00
N LEU A 142 -10.84 -14.07 -2.80
CA LEU A 142 -10.19 -14.36 -1.52
C LEU A 142 -10.08 -13.09 -0.67
N SER A 143 -10.40 -13.21 0.62
CA SER A 143 -10.10 -12.18 1.61
C SER A 143 -8.59 -11.97 1.75
N ALA A 144 -8.18 -10.89 2.41
CA ALA A 144 -6.77 -10.56 2.60
C ALA A 144 -5.99 -11.70 3.23
N GLN A 145 -6.49 -12.24 4.35
CA GLN A 145 -5.89 -13.39 5.04
C GLN A 145 -5.75 -14.62 4.14
N ARG A 146 -6.76 -14.92 3.31
CA ARG A 146 -6.71 -16.09 2.42
C ARG A 146 -5.74 -15.88 1.27
N THR A 147 -5.64 -14.67 0.75
CA THR A 147 -4.66 -14.31 -0.28
C THR A 147 -3.24 -14.46 0.29
N LEU A 148 -3.00 -13.96 1.51
CA LEU A 148 -1.74 -14.12 2.23
C LEU A 148 -1.37 -15.59 2.44
N ALA A 149 -2.25 -16.35 3.09
CA ALA A 149 -2.04 -17.77 3.35
C ALA A 149 -1.83 -18.59 2.06
N ARG A 150 -2.47 -18.20 0.94
CA ARG A 150 -2.30 -18.87 -0.36
C ARG A 150 -0.90 -18.64 -0.92
N VAL A 151 -0.38 -17.41 -0.87
CA VAL A 151 0.95 -17.09 -1.39
C VAL A 151 2.02 -17.75 -0.53
N GLU A 152 1.91 -17.67 0.80
CA GLU A 152 2.77 -18.38 1.76
C GLU A 152 2.76 -19.91 1.53
N ALA A 153 1.57 -20.49 1.35
CA ALA A 153 1.44 -21.92 1.08
C ALA A 153 2.03 -22.34 -0.28
N GLY A 154 2.13 -21.42 -1.24
CA GLY A 154 2.79 -21.62 -2.54
C GLY A 154 4.31 -21.53 -2.44
N LEU A 155 4.82 -20.58 -1.66
CA LEU A 155 6.24 -20.41 -1.34
C LEU A 155 6.85 -21.65 -0.69
N GLY A 156 6.11 -22.26 0.24
CA GLY A 156 6.52 -23.50 0.90
C GLY A 156 6.66 -24.70 -0.04
N ARG A 157 6.21 -24.63 -1.30
CA ARG A 157 6.28 -25.73 -2.28
C ARG A 157 7.42 -25.51 -3.27
N GLU A 158 7.63 -24.27 -3.69
CA GLU A 158 8.70 -23.83 -4.58
C GLU A 158 10.09 -23.92 -3.93
N SER A 159 10.17 -23.68 -2.62
CA SER A 159 11.41 -23.79 -1.83
C SER A 159 11.90 -25.22 -1.61
N THR A 160 11.07 -26.24 -1.91
CA THR A 160 11.47 -27.66 -1.78
C THR A 160 12.11 -28.23 -3.05
N GLU A 161 12.05 -27.50 -4.18
CA GLU A 161 12.54 -27.98 -5.48
C GLU A 161 13.97 -27.50 -5.81
N VAL A 162 14.65 -26.77 -4.91
CA VAL A 162 16.06 -26.35 -5.07
C VAL A 162 17.00 -27.12 -4.12
N ARG A 163 16.85 -28.44 -4.02
CA ARG A 163 17.93 -29.33 -3.52
C ARG A 163 17.79 -30.78 -4.00
N ARG A 164 17.73 -30.99 -5.30
CA ARG A 164 17.99 -32.30 -5.92
C ARG A 164 18.69 -32.11 -7.26
N GLY A 165 19.98 -31.78 -7.21
CA GLY A 165 20.90 -32.03 -8.31
C GLY A 165 21.73 -33.28 -7.98
N PRO A 166 21.86 -34.25 -8.90
CA PRO A 166 22.66 -35.47 -8.71
C PRO A 166 24.17 -35.21 -8.69
#